data_AF-A0A496VZ18-F1
#
_entry.id   AF-A0A496VZ18-F1
#
_cell.length_a   1.000
_cell.length_b   1.000
_cell.length_c   1.000
_cell.angle_alpha   90.00
_cell.angle_beta   90.00
_cell.angle_gamma   90.00
#
_symmetry.space_group_name_H-M   'P 1'
#
loop_
_entity.id
_entity.type
_entity.pdbx_description
1 polymer ?
#
loop_
_entity_poly.entity_id
_entity_poly.type
_entity_poly.pdbx_seq_one_letter_code
_entity_poly.pdbx_strand_id
1 'polypeptide(L)'
;MDEREYQQVRERLNQYPCVFEKAILTNRCACEKCQRLNIAERELATCTSSTAQQRCIELLEQLSQNARFALKLPNLTGTLPHGKMMKVQCGGLLGLHTLLFSESNTTQPAVGNIDALITQALETYGDLKKLPYQEVVKFISHYQVRKSTINYQ
;
A
#
# COMPACT_ATOMS: atom_id res chain seq x y z
N MET A 1 -1.27 25.15 13.73
CA MET A 1 -1.95 25.11 12.42
C MET A 1 -3.34 24.58 12.66
N ASP A 2 -4.37 25.27 12.18
CA ASP A 2 -5.73 24.73 12.28
C ASP A 2 -5.98 23.64 11.21
N GLU A 3 -7.09 22.92 11.31
CA GLU A 3 -7.37 21.81 10.39
C GLU A 3 -7.60 22.29 8.94
N ARG A 4 -8.14 23.49 8.73
CA ARG A 4 -8.38 24.02 7.38
C ARG A 4 -7.08 24.44 6.72
N GLU A 5 -6.22 25.15 7.44
CA GLU A 5 -4.87 25.49 7.02
C GLU A 5 -4.07 24.23 6.69
N TYR A 6 -4.17 23.20 7.52
CA TYR A 6 -3.53 21.92 7.26
C TYR A 6 -3.98 21.28 5.94
N GLN A 7 -5.30 21.20 5.70
CA GLN A 7 -5.81 20.61 4.46
C GLN A 7 -5.37 21.41 3.22
N GLN A 8 -5.40 22.73 3.27
CA GLN A 8 -4.95 23.58 2.16
C GLN A 8 -3.45 23.39 1.85
N VAL A 9 -2.61 23.37 2.90
CA VAL A 9 -1.16 23.16 2.72
C VAL A 9 -0.89 21.75 2.21
N ARG A 10 -1.62 20.75 2.71
CA ARG A 10 -1.53 19.36 2.25
C ARG A 10 -1.90 19.21 0.79
N GLU A 11 -3.01 19.78 0.34
CA GLU A 11 -3.43 19.72 -1.08
C GLU A 11 -2.43 20.41 -2.00
N ARG A 12 -1.86 21.54 -1.56
CA ARG A 12 -0.86 22.28 -2.33
C ARG A 12 0.48 21.55 -2.46
N LEU A 13 0.94 20.93 -1.37
CA LEU A 13 2.28 20.33 -1.32
C LEU A 13 2.31 18.85 -1.73
N ASN A 14 1.23 18.10 -1.55
CA ASN A 14 1.16 16.68 -1.87
C ASN A 14 0.46 16.47 -3.22
N GLN A 15 1.15 16.83 -4.31
CA GLN A 15 0.61 16.75 -5.68
C GLN A 15 0.28 15.31 -6.09
N TYR A 16 1.09 14.34 -5.64
CA TYR A 16 0.90 12.92 -5.93
C TYR A 16 0.85 12.10 -4.63
N PRO A 17 -0.26 12.13 -3.85
CA PRO A 17 -0.35 11.36 -2.61
C PRO A 17 -0.06 9.88 -2.83
N CYS A 18 0.83 9.31 -2.03
CA CYS A 18 1.13 7.89 -2.14
C CYS A 18 -0.06 7.07 -1.64
N VAL A 19 -0.67 6.26 -2.50
CA VAL A 19 -1.79 5.40 -2.08
C VAL A 19 -1.38 4.29 -1.11
N PHE A 20 -0.09 3.99 -1.03
CA PHE A 20 0.52 3.08 -0.03
C PHE A 20 1.07 3.83 1.20
N GLU A 21 0.65 5.09 1.44
CA GLU A 21 1.12 5.93 2.55
C GLU A 21 1.14 5.21 3.89
N LYS A 22 0.08 4.46 4.24
CA LYS A 22 0.01 3.79 5.54
C LYS A 22 1.07 2.70 5.68
N ALA A 23 1.33 1.92 4.65
CA ALA A 23 2.41 0.94 4.64
C ALA A 23 3.81 1.59 4.74
N ILE A 24 4.01 2.72 4.03
CA ILE A 24 5.29 3.44 4.03
C ILE A 24 5.55 4.12 5.38
N LEU A 25 4.60 4.91 5.89
CA LEU A 25 4.77 5.65 7.14
C LEU A 25 4.86 4.75 8.38
N THR A 26 4.38 3.50 8.28
CA THR A 26 4.55 2.48 9.34
C THR A 26 5.78 1.59 9.12
N ASN A 27 6.68 1.96 8.19
CA ASN A 27 7.91 1.25 7.84
C ASN A 27 7.69 -0.24 7.51
N ARG A 28 6.55 -0.58 6.89
CA ARG A 28 6.23 -1.94 6.43
C ARG A 28 6.65 -2.19 4.99
N CYS A 29 6.81 -1.12 4.22
CA CYS A 29 7.28 -1.16 2.85
C CYS A 29 8.10 0.10 2.56
N ALA A 30 8.89 0.06 1.49
CA ALA A 30 9.60 1.21 0.95
C ALA A 30 9.36 1.32 -0.57
N CYS A 31 9.64 2.48 -1.13
CA CYS A 31 9.47 2.77 -2.56
C CYS A 31 10.44 3.87 -2.96
N GLU A 32 11.22 3.66 -4.02
CA GLU A 32 12.17 4.67 -4.51
C GLU A 32 11.48 5.92 -5.06
N LYS A 33 10.23 5.77 -5.52
CA LYS A 33 9.40 6.87 -6.02
C LYS A 33 8.63 7.57 -4.91
N CYS A 34 8.89 7.27 -3.64
CA CYS A 34 8.20 7.90 -2.52
C CYS A 34 9.13 8.79 -1.71
N GLN A 35 8.65 9.97 -1.36
CA GLN A 35 9.28 10.90 -0.43
C GLN A 35 8.36 11.12 0.76
N ARG A 36 8.97 11.31 1.94
CA ARG A 36 8.26 11.70 3.17
C ARG A 36 8.27 13.23 3.24
N LEU A 37 7.10 13.81 3.47
CA LEU A 37 6.92 15.25 3.65
C LEU A 37 6.36 15.48 5.05
N ASN A 38 6.88 16.48 5.75
CA ASN A 38 6.32 16.93 7.02
C ASN A 38 5.57 18.24 6.83
N ILE A 39 4.33 18.29 7.32
CA ILE A 39 3.55 19.51 7.48
C ILE A 39 3.30 19.67 8.97
N ALA A 40 4.10 20.55 9.60
CA ALA A 40 4.19 20.66 11.05
C ALA A 40 4.51 19.28 11.69
N GLU A 41 3.72 18.82 12.63
CA GLU A 41 3.87 17.53 13.31
C GLU A 41 3.33 16.32 12.53
N ARG A 42 2.70 16.54 11.37
CA ARG A 42 2.06 15.48 10.58
C ARG A 42 2.94 15.09 9.39
N GLU A 43 3.12 13.79 9.25
CA GLU A 43 3.89 13.22 8.15
C GLU A 43 3.00 12.67 7.04
N LEU A 44 3.43 12.88 5.81
CA LEU A 44 2.78 12.46 4.58
C LEU A 44 3.75 11.68 3.71
N ALA A 45 3.21 10.81 2.86
CA ALA A 45 3.95 10.16 1.80
C ALA A 45 3.49 10.70 0.44
N THR A 46 4.43 11.19 -0.36
CA THR A 46 4.18 11.72 -1.70
C THR A 46 5.01 10.98 -2.74
N CYS A 47 4.43 10.72 -3.90
CA CYS A 47 5.10 10.10 -5.01
C CYS A 47 5.83 11.15 -5.85
N THR A 48 7.00 10.80 -6.38
CA THR A 48 7.82 11.68 -7.25
C THR A 48 7.50 11.48 -8.73
N SER A 49 6.62 10.53 -9.08
CA SER A 49 6.24 10.22 -10.46
C SER A 49 4.74 9.97 -10.56
N SER A 50 4.05 10.78 -11.36
CA SER A 50 2.62 10.59 -11.64
C SER A 50 2.34 9.23 -12.30
N THR A 51 3.20 8.78 -13.22
CA THR A 51 3.07 7.46 -13.86
C THR A 51 3.21 6.32 -12.86
N ALA A 52 4.20 6.38 -11.96
CA ALA A 52 4.36 5.38 -10.91
C ALA A 52 3.15 5.38 -9.95
N GLN A 53 2.67 6.57 -9.59
CA GLN A 53 1.49 6.73 -8.75
C GLN A 53 0.24 6.10 -9.40
N GLN A 54 0.02 6.30 -10.71
CA GLN A 54 -1.11 5.72 -11.42
C GLN A 54 -1.10 4.19 -11.38
N ARG A 55 0.07 3.55 -11.59
CA ARG A 55 0.19 2.10 -11.45
C ARG A 55 -0.09 1.62 -10.02
N CYS A 56 0.33 2.40 -9.02
CA CYS A 56 0.02 2.11 -7.61
C CYS A 56 -1.47 2.23 -7.31
N ILE A 57 -2.15 3.25 -7.85
CA ILE A 57 -3.60 3.45 -7.73
C ILE A 57 -4.33 2.25 -8.33
N GLU A 58 -4.01 1.90 -9.58
CA GLU A 58 -4.62 0.77 -10.28
C GLU A 58 -4.42 -0.53 -9.50
N LEU A 59 -3.19 -0.81 -9.04
CA LEU A 59 -2.95 -1.99 -8.22
C LEU A 59 -3.80 -1.97 -6.95
N LEU A 60 -3.86 -0.86 -6.21
CA LEU A 60 -4.61 -0.78 -4.96
C LEU A 60 -6.12 -0.98 -5.18
N GLU A 61 -6.67 -0.45 -6.27
CA GLU A 61 -8.06 -0.67 -6.66
C GLU A 61 -8.33 -2.14 -6.94
N GLN A 62 -7.48 -2.80 -7.74
CA GLN A 62 -7.63 -4.21 -8.03
C GLN A 62 -7.51 -5.08 -6.78
N LEU A 63 -6.52 -4.81 -5.91
CA LEU A 63 -6.36 -5.53 -4.64
C LEU A 63 -7.60 -5.36 -3.75
N SER A 64 -8.12 -4.13 -3.64
CA SER A 64 -9.31 -3.82 -2.83
C SER A 64 -10.54 -4.54 -3.36
N GLN A 65 -10.77 -4.45 -4.67
CA GLN A 65 -11.93 -5.04 -5.34
C GLN A 65 -11.94 -6.56 -5.24
N ASN A 66 -10.80 -7.22 -5.47
CA ASN A 66 -10.69 -8.67 -5.39
C ASN A 66 -10.73 -9.18 -3.94
N ALA A 67 -10.23 -8.42 -2.97
CA ALA A 67 -10.27 -8.81 -1.56
C ALA A 67 -11.58 -8.49 -0.84
N ARG A 68 -12.53 -7.80 -1.49
CA ARG A 68 -13.72 -7.22 -0.83
C ARG A 68 -14.53 -8.25 -0.02
N PHE A 69 -14.71 -9.46 -0.54
CA PHE A 69 -15.42 -10.53 0.16
C PHE A 69 -14.61 -11.12 1.32
N ALA A 70 -13.32 -11.37 1.10
CA ALA A 70 -12.43 -11.88 2.13
C ALA A 70 -12.28 -10.90 3.31
N LEU A 71 -12.40 -9.60 3.03
CA LEU A 71 -12.38 -8.52 4.02
C LEU A 71 -13.76 -8.22 4.63
N LYS A 72 -14.80 -8.99 4.29
CA LYS A 72 -16.18 -8.76 4.72
C LYS A 72 -16.64 -7.33 4.43
N LEU A 73 -16.41 -6.88 3.20
CA LEU A 73 -16.79 -5.58 2.63
C LEU A 73 -17.41 -5.78 1.25
N PRO A 74 -18.62 -6.36 1.13
CA PRO A 74 -19.23 -6.60 -0.18
C PRO A 74 -19.44 -5.30 -0.97
N ASN A 75 -19.65 -4.18 -0.28
CA ASN A 75 -19.78 -2.84 -0.83
C ASN A 75 -18.57 -2.00 -0.42
N LEU A 76 -17.69 -1.68 -1.37
CA LEU A 76 -16.58 -0.74 -1.15
C LEU A 76 -17.11 0.68 -1.30
N THR A 77 -17.70 1.22 -0.22
CA THR A 77 -18.12 2.62 -0.17
C THR A 77 -17.23 3.39 0.79
N GLY A 78 -16.62 4.48 0.30
CA GLY A 78 -15.76 5.35 1.11
C GLY A 78 -14.40 4.74 1.47
N THR A 79 -13.77 5.33 2.50
CA THR A 79 -12.42 4.96 2.92
C THR A 79 -12.43 3.67 3.74
N LEU A 80 -11.52 2.74 3.44
CA LEU A 80 -11.35 1.51 4.20
C LEU A 80 -10.97 1.81 5.67
N PRO A 81 -11.56 1.11 6.66
CA PRO A 81 -11.07 1.14 8.02
C PRO A 81 -9.58 0.77 8.07
N HIS A 82 -8.80 1.42 8.94
CA HIS A 82 -7.34 1.32 8.97
C HIS A 82 -6.82 -0.13 8.92
N GLY A 83 -7.39 -1.03 9.73
CA GLY A 83 -6.97 -2.43 9.74
C GLY A 83 -7.18 -3.15 8.40
N LYS A 84 -8.26 -2.85 7.69
CA LYS A 84 -8.53 -3.42 6.35
C LYS A 84 -7.62 -2.78 5.30
N MET A 85 -7.38 -1.47 5.38
CA MET A 85 -6.41 -0.79 4.51
C MET A 85 -5.01 -1.37 4.66
N MET A 86 -4.54 -1.61 5.87
CA MET A 86 -3.24 -2.25 6.13
C MET A 86 -3.16 -3.67 5.58
N LYS A 87 -4.24 -4.46 5.68
CA LYS A 87 -4.32 -5.79 5.06
C LYS A 87 -4.21 -5.72 3.54
N VAL A 88 -4.93 -4.81 2.90
CA VAL A 88 -4.86 -4.64 1.44
C VAL A 88 -3.46 -4.19 1.03
N GLN A 89 -2.93 -3.14 1.64
CA GLN A 89 -1.63 -2.59 1.29
C GLN A 89 -0.50 -3.59 1.56
N CYS A 90 -0.30 -3.99 2.81
CA CYS A 90 0.84 -4.83 3.18
C CYS A 90 0.65 -6.28 2.74
N GLY A 91 -0.55 -6.85 2.93
CA GLY A 91 -0.83 -8.22 2.52
C GLY A 91 -0.87 -8.39 1.00
N GLY A 92 -1.37 -7.39 0.27
CA GLY A 92 -1.38 -7.40 -1.19
C GLY A 92 0.03 -7.31 -1.78
N LEU A 93 0.85 -6.39 -1.27
CA LEU A 93 2.25 -6.26 -1.68
C LEU A 93 3.07 -7.52 -1.34
N LEU A 94 2.88 -8.08 -0.14
CA LEU A 94 3.54 -9.32 0.27
C LEU A 94 3.14 -10.51 -0.62
N GLY A 95 1.85 -10.64 -0.93
CA GLY A 95 1.36 -11.69 -1.82
C GLY A 95 1.93 -11.56 -3.22
N LEU A 96 1.93 -10.35 -3.79
CA LEU A 96 2.51 -10.10 -5.10
C LEU A 96 4.02 -10.40 -5.13
N HIS A 97 4.77 -9.95 -4.12
CA HIS A 97 6.19 -10.25 -3.99
C HIS A 97 6.45 -11.77 -3.92
N THR A 98 5.66 -12.49 -3.12
CA THR A 98 5.84 -13.94 -2.95
C THR A 98 5.61 -14.70 -4.25
N LEU A 99 4.67 -14.25 -5.08
CA LEU A 99 4.35 -14.87 -6.37
C LEU A 99 5.39 -14.59 -7.46
N LEU A 100 6.08 -13.45 -7.38
CA LEU A 100 7.13 -13.07 -8.33
C LEU A 100 8.50 -13.65 -7.96
N PHE A 101 8.78 -13.88 -6.67
CA PHE A 101 10.12 -14.21 -6.18
C PHE A 101 10.13 -15.47 -5.30
N SER A 102 9.45 -16.54 -5.76
CA SER A 102 9.12 -17.83 -5.10
C SER A 102 10.20 -18.58 -4.27
N GLU A 103 11.40 -18.03 -4.06
CA GLU A 103 12.53 -18.68 -3.38
C GLU A 103 13.01 -17.96 -2.11
N SER A 104 12.38 -16.86 -1.69
CA SER A 104 12.82 -16.14 -0.49
C SER A 104 12.26 -16.78 0.78
N ASN A 105 13.04 -17.70 1.38
CA ASN A 105 12.84 -18.31 2.72
C ASN A 105 12.90 -17.30 3.89
N THR A 106 12.39 -16.10 3.69
CA THR A 106 12.35 -15.04 4.69
C THR A 106 10.95 -14.93 5.27
N THR A 107 10.88 -15.00 6.59
CA THR A 107 9.74 -14.58 7.41
C THR A 107 9.33 -13.15 7.03
N GLN A 108 8.31 -13.02 6.16
CA GLN A 108 7.71 -11.75 5.73
C GLN A 108 8.73 -10.67 5.31
N PRO A 109 9.37 -10.76 4.12
CA PRO A 109 10.20 -9.66 3.65
C PRO A 109 9.31 -8.42 3.50
N ALA A 110 9.70 -7.34 4.18
CA ALA A 110 9.13 -6.03 3.89
C ALA A 110 9.42 -5.71 2.42
N VAL A 111 8.40 -5.30 1.66
CA VAL A 111 8.60 -4.94 0.25
C VAL A 111 9.47 -3.69 0.19
N GLY A 112 10.73 -3.84 -0.20
CA GLY A 112 11.73 -2.78 -0.18
C GLY A 112 11.56 -1.74 -1.29
N ASN A 113 10.84 -2.07 -2.37
CA ASN A 113 10.54 -1.13 -3.43
C ASN A 113 9.22 -1.48 -4.15
N ILE A 114 8.16 -0.71 -3.87
CA ILE A 114 6.84 -0.90 -4.48
C ILE A 114 6.87 -0.64 -5.99
N ASP A 115 7.55 0.40 -6.47
CA ASP A 115 7.56 0.72 -7.91
C ASP A 115 8.27 -0.36 -8.72
N ALA A 116 9.39 -0.89 -8.21
CA ALA A 116 10.09 -2.01 -8.82
C ALA A 116 9.22 -3.28 -8.81
N LEU A 117 8.52 -3.57 -7.71
CA LEU A 117 7.63 -4.73 -7.62
C LEU A 117 6.51 -4.66 -8.67
N ILE A 118 5.88 -3.50 -8.82
CA ILE A 118 4.79 -3.29 -9.79
C ILE A 118 5.33 -3.37 -11.23
N THR A 119 6.51 -2.81 -11.48
CA THR A 119 7.17 -2.90 -12.78
C THR A 119 7.46 -4.37 -13.13
N GLN A 120 8.02 -5.14 -12.20
CA GLN A 120 8.25 -6.56 -12.40
C GLN A 120 6.94 -7.32 -12.65
N ALA A 121 5.87 -7.00 -11.93
CA ALA A 121 4.55 -7.60 -12.14
C ALA A 121 4.00 -7.34 -13.54
N LEU A 122 4.14 -6.11 -14.03
CA LEU A 122 3.74 -5.73 -15.39
C LEU A 122 4.59 -6.44 -16.45
N GLU A 123 5.89 -6.61 -16.23
CA GLU A 123 6.75 -7.38 -17.14
C GLU A 123 6.37 -8.86 -17.18
N THR A 124 6.02 -9.45 -16.03
CA THR A 124 5.68 -10.87 -15.93
C THR A 124 4.28 -11.20 -16.45
N TYR A 125 3.28 -10.36 -16.14
CA TYR A 125 1.86 -10.64 -16.42
C TYR A 125 1.27 -9.77 -17.54
N GLY A 126 1.98 -8.72 -17.97
CA GLY A 126 1.57 -7.78 -19.01
C GLY A 126 0.54 -6.72 -18.57
N ASP A 127 -0.31 -7.04 -17.59
CA ASP A 127 -1.40 -6.15 -17.12
C ASP A 127 -1.71 -6.47 -15.65
N LEU A 128 -1.94 -5.45 -14.82
CA LEU A 128 -2.31 -5.62 -13.42
C LEU A 128 -3.62 -6.40 -13.26
N LYS A 129 -4.55 -6.33 -14.21
CA LYS A 129 -5.80 -7.11 -14.17
C LYS A 129 -5.58 -8.61 -14.33
N LYS A 130 -4.43 -9.02 -14.87
CA LYS A 130 -4.06 -10.42 -15.11
C LYS A 130 -3.32 -11.05 -13.93
N LEU A 131 -3.08 -10.30 -12.86
CA LEU A 131 -2.44 -10.86 -11.66
C LEU A 131 -3.28 -12.01 -11.08
N PRO A 132 -2.63 -13.04 -10.52
CA PRO A 132 -3.30 -14.17 -9.85
C PRO A 132 -3.94 -13.73 -8.51
N TYR A 133 -5.00 -12.93 -8.56
CA TYR A 133 -5.63 -12.33 -7.38
C TYR A 133 -6.15 -13.34 -6.37
N GLN A 134 -6.55 -14.53 -6.80
CA GLN A 134 -6.96 -15.60 -5.89
C GLN A 134 -5.84 -15.99 -4.91
N GLU A 135 -4.58 -15.99 -5.38
CA GLU A 135 -3.42 -16.24 -4.54
C GLU A 135 -3.08 -15.03 -3.67
N VAL A 136 -3.07 -13.82 -4.26
CA VAL A 136 -2.77 -12.58 -3.52
C VAL A 136 -3.76 -12.33 -2.38
N VAL A 137 -5.05 -12.62 -2.60
CA VAL A 137 -6.11 -12.45 -1.59
C VAL A 137 -5.89 -13.34 -0.36
N LYS A 138 -5.21 -14.50 -0.50
CA LYS A 138 -4.84 -15.33 0.66
C LYS A 138 -3.93 -14.55 1.59
N PHE A 139 -2.93 -13.84 1.07
CA PHE A 139 -2.03 -13.00 1.87
C PHE A 139 -2.75 -11.82 2.52
N ILE A 140 -3.63 -11.14 1.77
CA ILE A 140 -4.46 -10.05 2.31
C ILE A 140 -5.31 -10.53 3.51
N SER A 141 -5.91 -11.71 3.38
CA SER A 141 -6.77 -12.29 4.41
C SER A 141 -6.00 -12.63 5.69
N HIS A 142 -4.85 -13.28 5.53
CA HIS A 142 -4.00 -13.76 6.62
C HIS A 142 -3.09 -12.68 7.22
N TYR A 143 -2.91 -11.53 6.56
CA TYR A 143 -2.06 -10.46 7.06
C TYR A 143 -2.53 -9.99 8.44
N GLN A 144 -1.63 -10.03 9.41
CA GLN A 144 -1.86 -9.57 10.77
C GLN A 144 -1.24 -8.19 10.95
N VAL A 145 -2.08 -7.18 11.17
CA VAL A 145 -1.61 -5.88 11.65
C VAL A 145 -1.09 -6.12 13.06
N ARG A 146 0.23 -6.25 13.23
CA ARG A 146 0.80 -6.38 14.59
C ARG A 146 0.28 -5.22 15.43
N LYS A 147 -0.30 -5.53 16.58
CA LYS A 147 -0.55 -4.53 17.61
C LYS A 147 0.81 -3.92 17.96
N SER A 148 0.93 -2.60 17.91
CA SER A 148 2.08 -1.95 18.52
C SER A 148 1.97 -2.22 20.02
N THR A 149 2.90 -2.99 20.58
CA THR A 149 3.09 -3.03 22.03
C THR A 149 3.64 -1.66 22.39
N ILE A 150 2.76 -0.74 22.80
CA ILE A 150 3.19 0.50 23.42
C ILE A 150 3.73 0.08 24.80
N ASN A 151 5.03 -0.18 24.88
CA ASN A 151 5.72 -0.20 26.16
C ASN A 151 5.82 1.26 26.61
N TYR A 152 4.93 1.67 27.51
CA TYR A 152 5.26 2.78 28.41
C TYR A 152 6.39 2.27 29.31
N GLN A 153 7.61 2.72 29.05
CA GLN A 153 8.69 2.76 30.02
C GLN A 153 8.97 4.21 30.34
#